data_AF-A0A959Z1J8-F1
#
_entry.id   AF-A0A959Z1J8-F1
#
_cell.length_a   1.000
_cell.length_b   1.000
_cell.length_c   1.000
_cell.angle_alpha   90.00
_cell.angle_beta   90.00
_cell.angle_gamma   90.00
#
_symmetry.space_group_name_H-M   'P 1'
#
loop_
_entity.id
_entity.type
_entity.pdbx_description
1 polymer ?
#
loop_
_entity_poly.entity_id
_entity_poly.type
_entity_poly.pdbx_seq_one_letter_code
_entity_poly.pdbx_strand_id
1 'polypeptide(L)'
;MRLRGRGREASAPPADVADEDVKGEALLREASLERLERAITALKDEQRTCITLFHLKGLTYAEVATRTGFSLEEVRSHLQNGRRNLRLMLNDDADRN
;
A
#
# COMPACT_ATOMS: atom_id res chain seq x y z
N MET A 1 -58.56 -21.33 -15.39
CA MET A 1 -58.85 -20.07 -14.66
C MET A 1 -57.66 -19.74 -13.77
N ARG A 2 -57.26 -18.47 -13.73
CA ARG A 2 -56.01 -17.92 -13.17
C ARG A 2 -55.82 -18.18 -11.66
N LEU A 3 -54.57 -18.17 -11.18
CA LEU A 3 -54.10 -17.45 -9.96
C LEU A 3 -52.55 -17.57 -9.86
N ARG A 4 -51.83 -16.62 -10.48
CA ARG A 4 -50.89 -15.65 -9.84
C ARG A 4 -49.89 -16.24 -8.83
N GLY A 5 -48.75 -16.73 -9.33
CA GLY A 5 -47.49 -16.68 -8.59
C GLY A 5 -46.92 -15.26 -8.70
N ARG A 6 -46.89 -14.52 -7.58
CA ARG A 6 -46.23 -13.21 -7.51
C ARG A 6 -44.73 -13.46 -7.56
N GLY A 7 -44.11 -13.13 -8.69
CA GLY A 7 -42.67 -12.99 -8.79
C GLY A 7 -42.20 -12.00 -7.74
N ARG A 8 -41.35 -12.46 -6.84
CA ARG A 8 -40.56 -11.58 -5.99
C ARG A 8 -39.48 -11.03 -6.90
N GLU A 9 -39.73 -9.85 -7.47
CA GLU A 9 -38.70 -9.07 -8.14
C GLU A 9 -37.53 -8.95 -7.17
N ALA A 10 -36.41 -9.57 -7.52
CA ALA A 10 -35.14 -9.19 -6.94
C ALA A 10 -34.94 -7.74 -7.37
N SER A 11 -35.18 -6.79 -6.48
CA SER A 11 -34.77 -5.42 -6.71
C SER A 11 -33.25 -5.45 -6.77
N ALA A 12 -32.70 -5.47 -7.97
CA ALA A 12 -31.33 -5.06 -8.19
C ALA A 12 -31.19 -3.68 -7.53
N PRO A 13 -30.08 -3.42 -6.80
CA PRO A 13 -29.83 -2.07 -6.31
C PRO A 13 -29.83 -1.11 -7.50
N PRO A 14 -30.41 0.09 -7.37
CA PRO A 14 -30.44 1.09 -8.43
C PRO A 14 -29.00 1.43 -8.85
N ALA A 15 -28.76 1.45 -10.16
CA ALA A 15 -27.44 1.58 -10.77
C ALA A 15 -26.76 2.95 -10.58
N ASP A 16 -27.35 3.87 -9.81
CA ASP A 16 -26.99 5.29 -9.81
C ASP A 16 -26.41 5.79 -8.46
N VAL A 17 -26.06 4.89 -7.52
CA VAL A 17 -25.48 5.26 -6.21
C VAL A 17 -24.00 4.90 -6.05
N ALA A 18 -23.23 4.78 -7.14
CA ALA A 18 -21.91 4.14 -7.07
C ALA A 18 -20.74 4.84 -7.81
N ASP A 19 -20.91 6.02 -8.41
CA ASP A 19 -19.83 6.61 -9.22
C ASP A 19 -18.94 7.61 -8.44
N GLU A 20 -19.55 8.51 -7.66
CA GLU A 20 -18.81 9.54 -6.91
C GLU A 20 -18.03 8.97 -5.71
N ASP A 21 -18.61 8.02 -4.96
CA ASP A 21 -17.94 7.40 -3.81
C ASP A 21 -16.75 6.53 -4.25
N VAL A 22 -16.89 5.79 -5.36
CA VAL A 22 -15.80 4.97 -5.93
C VAL A 22 -14.66 5.84 -6.45
N LYS A 23 -14.98 6.99 -7.05
CA LYS A 23 -13.98 7.97 -7.49
C LYS A 23 -13.27 8.63 -6.32
N GLY A 24 -13.99 8.92 -5.23
CA GLY A 24 -13.40 9.41 -3.98
C GLY A 24 -12.42 8.41 -3.36
N GLU A 25 -12.79 7.13 -3.28
CA GLU A 25 -11.91 6.07 -2.79
C GLU A 25 -10.65 5.90 -3.67
N ALA A 26 -10.80 5.96 -4.99
CA ALA A 26 -9.67 5.89 -5.92
C ALA A 26 -8.69 7.05 -5.71
N LEU A 27 -9.20 8.28 -5.54
CA LEU A 27 -8.39 9.46 -5.29
C LEU A 27 -7.64 9.38 -3.95
N LEU A 28 -8.31 8.92 -2.88
CA LEU A 28 -7.68 8.72 -1.57
C LEU A 28 -6.57 7.66 -1.62
N ARG A 29 -6.77 6.60 -2.40
CA ARG A 29 -5.77 5.56 -2.61
C ARG A 29 -4.56 6.10 -3.38
N GLU A 30 -4.78 6.86 -4.44
CA GLU A 30 -3.70 7.48 -5.23
C GLU A 30 -2.86 8.43 -4.35
N ALA A 31 -3.51 9.33 -3.61
CA ALA A 31 -2.82 10.23 -2.68
C ALA A 31 -2.02 9.46 -1.61
N SER A 32 -2.54 8.33 -1.13
CA SER A 32 -1.84 7.46 -0.18
C SER A 32 -0.60 6.80 -0.81
N LEU A 33 -0.68 6.39 -2.07
CA LEU A 33 0.44 5.80 -2.81
C LEU A 33 1.54 6.83 -3.07
N GLU A 34 1.19 8.03 -3.53
CA GLU A 34 2.17 9.10 -3.74
C GLU A 34 2.91 9.45 -2.45
N ARG A 35 2.21 9.50 -1.31
CA ARG A 35 2.83 9.76 0.00
C ARG A 35 3.81 8.65 0.37
N LEU A 36 3.45 7.39 0.13
CA LEU A 36 4.35 6.26 0.37
C LEU A 36 5.57 6.31 -0.54
N GLU A 37 5.40 6.62 -1.82
CA GLU A 37 6.51 6.76 -2.76
C GLU A 37 7.48 7.84 -2.33
N ARG A 38 6.98 9.04 -1.98
CA ARG A 38 7.80 10.13 -1.44
C ARG A 38 8.57 9.69 -0.18
N ALA A 39 7.90 9.06 0.77
CA ALA A 39 8.54 8.57 2.00
C ALA A 39 9.65 7.53 1.71
N ILE A 40 9.43 6.60 0.77
CA ILE A 40 10.45 5.62 0.36
C ILE A 40 11.64 6.33 -0.30
N THR A 41 11.40 7.30 -1.18
CA THR A 41 12.50 8.06 -1.81
C THR A 41 13.29 8.90 -0.81
N ALA A 42 12.67 9.36 0.28
CA ALA A 42 13.33 10.13 1.34
C ALA A 42 14.18 9.27 2.30
N LEU A 43 14.07 7.94 2.26
CA LEU A 43 14.92 7.06 3.08
C LEU A 43 16.40 7.18 2.68
N LYS A 44 17.29 6.86 3.62
CA LYS A 44 18.71 6.60 3.31
C LYS A 44 18.83 5.49 2.26
N ASP A 45 19.84 5.59 1.40
CA ASP A 45 19.95 4.73 0.22
C ASP A 45 20.02 3.24 0.56
N GLU A 46 20.69 2.86 1.65
CA GLU A 46 20.78 1.46 2.09
C GLU A 46 19.42 0.94 2.57
N GLN A 47 18.66 1.78 3.28
CA GLN A 47 17.32 1.46 3.75
C GLN A 47 16.35 1.36 2.57
N ARG A 48 16.39 2.33 1.65
CA ARG A 48 15.56 2.34 0.43
C ARG A 48 15.82 1.10 -0.41
N THR A 49 17.08 0.75 -0.61
CA THR A 49 17.49 -0.43 -1.38
C THR A 49 16.97 -1.70 -0.72
N CYS A 50 17.18 -1.87 0.59
CA CYS A 50 16.70 -3.05 1.31
C CYS A 50 15.17 -3.15 1.30
N ILE A 51 14.45 -2.05 1.57
CA ILE A 51 12.98 -2.01 1.53
C ILE A 51 12.45 -2.37 0.15
N THR A 52 13.04 -1.81 -0.91
CA THR A 52 12.64 -2.08 -2.29
C THR A 52 12.83 -3.56 -2.64
N LEU A 53 14.01 -4.11 -2.38
CA LEU A 53 14.31 -5.50 -2.71
C LEU A 53 13.45 -6.48 -1.89
N PHE A 54 13.27 -6.23 -0.60
CA PHE A 54 12.54 -7.14 0.27
C PHE A 54 11.01 -7.03 0.07
N HIS A 55 10.44 -5.84 0.18
CA HIS A 55 8.99 -5.66 0.18
C HIS A 55 8.40 -5.51 -1.23
N LEU A 56 9.11 -4.87 -2.17
CA LEU A 56 8.58 -4.62 -3.51
C LEU A 56 9.01 -5.67 -4.54
N LYS A 57 10.17 -6.30 -4.34
CA LYS A 57 10.65 -7.40 -5.20
C LYS A 57 10.50 -8.78 -4.56
N GLY A 58 10.07 -8.87 -3.30
CA GLY A 58 9.77 -10.13 -2.63
C GLY A 58 10.99 -10.99 -2.33
N LEU A 59 12.20 -10.40 -2.29
CA LEU A 59 13.42 -11.14 -2.01
C LEU A 59 13.55 -11.47 -0.52
N THR A 60 14.16 -12.61 -0.21
CA THR A 60 14.52 -13.01 1.16
C THR A 60 15.73 -12.23 1.66
N TYR A 61 15.97 -12.24 2.98
CA TYR A 61 17.15 -11.61 3.59
C TYR A 61 18.48 -12.07 2.94
N ALA A 62 18.59 -13.36 2.62
CA ALA A 62 19.79 -13.93 2.00
C ALA A 62 19.99 -13.41 0.58
N GLU A 63 18.92 -13.37 -0.23
CA GLU A 63 18.99 -12.85 -1.60
C GLU A 63 19.29 -11.35 -1.62
N VAL A 64 18.72 -10.58 -0.68
CA VAL A 64 19.05 -9.16 -0.52
C VAL A 64 20.53 -8.99 -0.18
N ALA A 65 21.03 -9.72 0.83
CA ALA A 65 22.44 -9.71 1.22
C ALA A 65 23.37 -10.04 0.04
N THR A 66 23.08 -11.11 -0.71
CA THR A 66 23.84 -11.49 -1.90
C THR A 66 23.82 -10.40 -2.97
N ARG A 67 22.70 -9.71 -3.17
CA ARG A 67 22.55 -8.71 -4.22
C ARG A 67 23.16 -7.36 -3.89
N THR A 68 23.20 -6.98 -2.62
CA THR A 68 23.76 -5.69 -2.17
C THR A 68 25.20 -5.80 -1.68
N GLY A 69 25.67 -7.01 -1.31
CA GLY A 69 26.96 -7.21 -0.66
C GLY A 69 26.94 -6.92 0.85
N PHE A 70 25.77 -6.64 1.44
CA PHE A 70 25.62 -6.44 2.88
C PHE A 70 25.61 -7.78 3.63
N SER A 71 26.02 -7.77 4.89
CA SER A 71 25.77 -8.87 5.81
C SER A 71 24.28 -9.02 6.14
N LEU A 72 23.87 -10.21 6.59
CA LEU A 72 22.49 -10.45 7.03
C LEU A 72 22.06 -9.53 8.18
N GLU A 73 23.00 -9.13 9.06
CA GLU A 73 22.72 -8.22 10.17
C GLU A 73 22.48 -6.79 9.67
N GLU A 74 23.29 -6.31 8.72
CA GLU A 74 23.09 -5.03 8.06
C GLU A 74 21.74 -4.99 7.33
N VAL A 75 21.39 -6.03 6.57
CA VAL A 75 20.07 -6.09 5.89
C VAL A 75 18.93 -6.00 6.91
N ARG A 76 19.00 -6.74 8.02
CA ARG A 76 17.98 -6.66 9.08
C ARG A 76 17.91 -5.27 9.69
N SER A 77 19.05 -4.66 10.00
CA SER A 77 19.13 -3.31 10.57
C SER A 77 18.57 -2.25 9.61
N HIS A 78 18.93 -2.31 8.33
CA HIS A 78 18.42 -1.39 7.32
C HIS A 78 16.91 -1.54 7.10
N LEU A 79 16.38 -2.77 7.11
CA LEU A 79 14.94 -3.01 7.03
C LEU A 79 14.19 -2.51 8.27
N GLN A 80 14.72 -2.78 9.46
CA GLN A 80 14.11 -2.32 10.71
C GLN A 80 14.07 -0.79 10.76
N ASN A 81 15.22 -0.15 10.51
CA ASN A 81 15.34 1.30 10.54
C ASN A 81 14.53 1.96 9.42
N GLY A 82 14.55 1.37 8.21
CA GLY A 82 13.72 1.83 7.10
C GLY A 82 12.24 1.82 7.46
N ARG A 83 11.71 0.72 8.01
CA ARG A 83 10.30 0.63 8.45
C ARG A 83 9.96 1.62 9.55
N ARG A 84 10.85 1.81 10.52
CA ARG A 84 10.67 2.81 11.58
C ARG A 84 10.58 4.22 10.99
N ASN A 85 11.49 4.58 10.10
CA ASN A 85 11.54 5.89 9.47
C ASN A 85 10.33 6.15 8.56
N LEU A 86 9.91 5.15 7.78
CA LEU A 86 8.68 5.25 6.98
C LEU A 86 7.47 5.54 7.86
N ARG A 87 7.32 4.86 9.00
CA ARG A 87 6.21 5.13 9.92
C ARG A 87 6.24 6.57 10.45
N LEU A 88 7.42 7.08 10.82
CA LEU A 88 7.57 8.45 11.29
C LEU A 88 7.19 9.45 10.20
N MET A 89 7.74 9.31 8.99
CA MET A 89 7.45 10.19 7.86
C MET A 89 5.97 10.20 7.49
N LEU A 90 5.34 9.01 7.43
CA LEU A 90 3.93 8.89 7.06
C LEU A 90 2.97 9.44 8.13
N ASN A 91 3.36 9.38 9.41
CA ASN A 91 2.59 9.99 10.50
C ASN A 91 2.78 11.50 10.51
N ASP A 92 4.02 11.99 10.40
CA ASP A 92 4.31 13.43 10.34
C ASP A 92 3.62 14.10 9.14
N ASP A 93 3.57 13.42 7.98
CA ASP A 93 2.85 13.91 6.80
C ASP A 93 1.32 13.90 6.99
N ALA A 94 0.79 13.01 7.83
CA ALA A 94 -0.63 13.00 8.17
C ALA A 94 -1.01 14.15 9.11
N ASP A 95 -0.10 14.55 10.00
CA ASP A 95 -0.31 15.68 10.93
C ASP A 95 -0.14 17.06 10.27
N ARG A 96 0.53 17.12 9.11
CA ARG A 96 0.80 18.36 8.35
C ARG A 96 -0.29 18.73 7.34
N ASN A 97 -1.23 17.83 7.05
CA ASN A 97 -2.27 17.99 6.02
C ASN A 97 -3.65 18.11 6.65
#